data_AF-A0A5C7MBE4-F1
#
_entry.id   AF-A0A5C7MBE4-F1
#
_cell.length_a   1.000
_cell.length_b   1.000
_cell.length_c   1.000
_cell.angle_alpha   90.00
_cell.angle_beta   90.00
_cell.angle_gamma   90.00
#
_symmetry.space_group_name_H-M   'P 1'
#
loop_
_entity.id
_entity.type
_entity.pdbx_description
1 polymer ?
#
loop_
_entity_poly.entity_id
_entity_poly.type
_entity_poly.pdbx_seq_one_letter_code
_entity_poly.pdbx_strand_id
1 'polypeptide(L)'
;MVRIARTRVGLSQRDLARAAHVPQSTIARIESGSRQPSLPVLARILAAADLELRVTLEPYSSHDDFYDAEASKLTAGELSARQDGQARFAARLRVGDGALESGA
;
A
#
# COMPACT_ATOMS: atom_id res chain seq x y z
N MET A 1 -0.34 3.44 -1.52
CA MET A 1 0.89 3.83 -2.27
C MET A 1 0.65 4.96 -3.28
N VAL A 2 -0.22 4.79 -4.29
CA VAL A 2 -0.45 5.82 -5.35
C VAL A 2 -0.79 7.20 -4.79
N ARG A 3 -1.67 7.28 -3.78
CA ARG A 3 -1.99 8.56 -3.11
C ARG A 3 -0.74 9.24 -2.55
N ILE A 4 0.13 8.48 -1.89
CA ILE A 4 1.36 8.99 -1.25
C ILE A 4 2.31 9.53 -2.32
N ALA A 5 2.54 8.75 -3.38
CA ALA A 5 3.35 9.16 -4.53
C ALA A 5 2.84 10.50 -5.10
N ARG A 6 1.54 10.57 -5.40
CA ARG A 6 0.88 11.76 -5.93
C ARG A 6 1.04 12.98 -5.02
N THR A 7 0.78 12.83 -3.73
CA THR A 7 0.81 13.96 -2.78
C THR A 7 2.21 14.48 -2.54
N ARG A 8 3.24 13.62 -2.61
CA ARG A 8 4.65 14.03 -2.48
C ARG A 8 5.10 15.01 -3.56
N VAL A 9 4.56 14.85 -4.78
CA VAL A 9 4.85 15.73 -5.91
C VAL A 9 3.78 16.81 -6.15
N GLY A 10 2.85 16.99 -5.21
CA GLY A 10 1.84 18.05 -5.26
C GLY A 10 0.78 17.92 -6.36
N LEU A 11 0.62 16.77 -6.99
CA LEU A 11 -0.34 16.58 -8.10
C LEU A 11 -1.77 16.36 -7.58
N SER A 12 -2.78 16.84 -8.30
CA SER A 12 -4.17 16.39 -8.09
C SER A 12 -4.41 15.01 -8.70
N GLN A 13 -5.48 14.30 -8.32
CA GLN A 13 -5.83 13.02 -8.95
C GLN A 13 -6.04 13.18 -10.47
N ARG A 14 -6.55 14.33 -10.91
CA ARG A 14 -6.80 14.64 -12.32
C ARG A 14 -5.48 14.88 -13.06
N ASP A 15 -4.52 15.55 -12.43
CA ASP A 15 -3.21 15.82 -13.05
C ASP A 15 -2.40 14.53 -13.18
N LEU A 16 -2.37 13.70 -12.13
CA LEU A 16 -1.73 12.39 -12.21
C LEU A 16 -2.38 11.50 -13.26
N ALA A 17 -3.72 11.48 -13.33
CA ALA A 17 -4.44 10.72 -14.34
C ALA A 17 -4.09 11.14 -15.77
N ARG A 18 -4.01 12.46 -16.01
CA ARG A 18 -3.60 13.05 -17.30
C ARG A 18 -2.17 12.63 -17.65
N ALA A 19 -1.22 12.82 -16.74
CA ALA A 19 0.18 12.46 -16.95
C ALA A 19 0.37 10.95 -17.16
N ALA A 20 -0.37 10.12 -16.42
CA ALA A 20 -0.33 8.66 -16.54
C ALA A 20 -1.21 8.08 -17.67
N HIS A 21 -1.89 8.93 -18.45
CA HIS A 21 -2.77 8.52 -19.55
C HIS A 21 -3.82 7.49 -19.11
N VAL A 22 -4.49 7.75 -17.98
CA VAL A 22 -5.59 6.92 -17.47
C VAL A 22 -6.78 7.79 -17.09
N PRO A 23 -8.01 7.24 -17.08
CA PRO A 23 -9.15 7.97 -16.53
C PRO A 23 -8.92 8.36 -15.06
N GLN A 24 -9.35 9.55 -14.63
CA GLN A 24 -9.25 9.96 -13.23
C GLN A 24 -9.99 9.00 -12.28
N SER A 25 -11.09 8.41 -12.72
CA SER A 25 -11.82 7.38 -11.95
C SER A 25 -10.96 6.14 -11.65
N THR A 26 -9.97 5.84 -12.50
CA THR A 26 -9.00 4.76 -12.26
C THR A 26 -8.08 5.12 -11.09
N ILE A 27 -7.54 6.35 -11.06
CA ILE A 27 -6.74 6.82 -9.92
C ILE A 27 -7.57 6.81 -8.63
N ALA A 28 -8.81 7.30 -8.67
CA ALA A 28 -9.70 7.31 -7.52
C ALA A 28 -9.94 5.91 -6.94
N ARG A 29 -10.28 4.93 -7.79
CA ARG A 29 -10.49 3.53 -7.35
C ARG A 29 -9.22 2.86 -6.83
N ILE A 30 -8.07 3.17 -7.42
CA ILE A 30 -6.78 2.68 -6.92
C ILE A 30 -6.47 3.29 -5.54
N GLU A 31 -6.66 4.59 -5.37
CA GLU A 31 -6.40 5.27 -4.10
C GLU A 31 -7.38 4.87 -2.99
N SER A 32 -8.61 4.48 -3.33
CA SER A 32 -9.60 3.97 -2.37
C SER A 32 -9.45 2.48 -2.07
N GLY A 33 -8.56 1.77 -2.77
CA GLY A 33 -8.38 0.33 -2.64
C GLY A 33 -9.47 -0.53 -3.30
N SER A 34 -10.41 0.07 -4.03
CA SER A 34 -11.48 -0.68 -4.72
C SER A 34 -11.02 -1.28 -6.06
N ARG A 35 -9.81 -0.95 -6.50
CA ARG A 35 -9.17 -1.56 -7.67
C ARG A 35 -7.67 -1.70 -7.46
N GLN A 36 -7.17 -2.91 -7.68
CA GLN A 36 -5.73 -3.16 -7.75
C GLN A 36 -5.23 -2.91 -9.19
N PRO A 37 -4.20 -2.07 -9.40
CA PRO A 37 -3.61 -1.89 -10.71
C PRO A 37 -2.76 -3.10 -11.11
N SER A 38 -2.69 -3.41 -12.41
CA SER A 38 -1.65 -4.31 -12.92
C SER A 38 -0.27 -3.65 -12.82
N LEU A 39 0.80 -4.44 -12.79
CA LEU A 39 2.17 -3.92 -12.74
C LEU A 39 2.47 -2.85 -13.82
N PRO A 40 2.09 -3.03 -15.11
CA PRO A 40 2.32 -2.01 -16.12
C PRO A 40 1.56 -0.70 -15.88
N VAL A 41 0.33 -0.79 -15.36
CA VAL A 41 -0.46 0.41 -15.01
C VAL A 41 0.16 1.12 -13.82
N LEU A 42 0.61 0.37 -12.81
CA LEU A 42 1.26 0.91 -11.64
C LEU A 42 2.57 1.61 -12.00
N ALA A 43 3.43 0.98 -12.81
CA ALA A 43 4.68 1.56 -13.28
C ALA A 43 4.45 2.89 -14.01
N ARG A 44 3.45 2.96 -14.90
CA ARG A 44 3.10 4.19 -15.63
C ARG A 44 2.61 5.31 -14.70
N ILE A 45 1.79 4.96 -13.70
CA ILE A 45 1.30 5.94 -12.71
C ILE A 45 2.45 6.48 -11.86
N LEU A 46 3.38 5.61 -11.44
CA LEU A 46 4.54 6.03 -10.64
C LEU A 46 5.51 6.89 -11.46
N ALA A 47 5.76 6.54 -12.71
CA ALA A 47 6.61 7.34 -13.61
C ALA A 47 6.04 8.76 -13.82
N ALA A 48 4.71 8.89 -13.92
CA ALA A 48 4.03 10.19 -13.99
C ALA A 48 4.15 11.03 -12.70
N ALA A 49 4.58 10.42 -11.60
CA ALA A 49 4.90 11.07 -10.33
C ALA A 49 6.42 11.09 -10.04
N ASP A 50 7.26 10.94 -11.08
CA ASP A 50 8.72 10.91 -11.00
C ASP A 50 9.27 9.82 -10.06
N LEU A 51 8.62 8.65 -10.09
CA LEU A 51 9.02 7.46 -9.31
C LEU A 51 9.19 6.24 -10.21
N GLU A 52 10.24 5.47 -9.94
CA GLU A 52 10.51 4.21 -10.63
C GLU A 52 9.96 3.02 -9.83
N LEU A 53 9.24 2.11 -10.49
CA LEU A 53 8.86 0.82 -9.89
C LEU A 53 10.00 -0.19 -10.09
N ARG A 54 10.59 -0.65 -8.98
CA ARG A 54 11.56 -1.74 -8.98
C ARG A 54 10.92 -3.00 -8.42
N VAL A 55 11.06 -4.11 -9.14
CA VAL A 55 10.63 -5.44 -8.72
C VAL A 55 11.87 -6.32 -8.65
N THR A 56 12.18 -6.83 -7.46
CA THR A 56 13.27 -7.77 -7.23
C THR A 56 12.71 -9.11 -6.79
N LEU A 57 13.45 -10.17 -7.10
CA LEU A 57 13.17 -11.50 -6.56
C LEU A 57 13.99 -11.65 -5.28
N GLU A 58 13.32 -11.99 -4.20
CA GLU A 58 13.96 -12.30 -2.92
C GLU A 58 13.68 -13.76 -2.57
N PRO A 59 14.56 -14.43 -1.81
CA PRO A 59 14.26 -15.73 -1.24
C PRO A 59 12.95 -15.67 -0.47
N TYR A 60 12.04 -16.60 -0.75
CA TYR A 60 10.79 -16.71 -0.02
C TYR A 60 11.11 -17.08 1.43
N SER A 61 11.03 -16.11 2.34
CA SER A 61 11.20 -16.36 3.77
C SER A 61 9.86 -16.83 4.32
N SER A 62 9.87 -17.91 5.11
CA SER A 62 8.67 -18.52 5.71
C SER A 62 7.93 -17.64 6.74
N HIS A 63 8.22 -16.33 6.79
CA HIS A 63 7.49 -15.37 7.62
C HIS A 63 6.02 -15.28 7.20
N ASP A 64 5.70 -15.41 5.91
CA ASP A 64 4.32 -15.37 5.40
C ASP A 64 3.56 -16.66 5.72
N ASP A 65 4.21 -17.83 5.61
CA ASP A 65 3.63 -19.12 6.02
C ASP A 65 3.34 -19.18 7.53
N PHE A 66 4.12 -18.48 8.36
CA PHE A 66 3.84 -18.36 9.80
C PHE A 66 2.57 -17.57 10.07
N TYR A 67 2.30 -16.50 9.30
CA TYR A 67 1.04 -15.76 9.45
C TYR A 67 -0.17 -16.59 9.02
N ASP A 68 -0.06 -17.37 7.95
CA ASP A 68 -1.16 -18.23 7.48
C ASP A 68 -1.40 -19.44 8.39
N ALA A 69 -0.33 -20.09 8.86
CA ALA A 69 -0.42 -21.23 9.78
C ALA A 69 -0.92 -20.84 11.19
N GLU A 70 -0.61 -19.63 11.65
CA GLU A 70 -1.14 -19.11 12.92
C GLU A 70 -2.54 -18.52 12.75
N ALA A 71 -2.85 -17.84 11.65
CA ALA A 71 -4.18 -17.30 11.39
C ALA A 71 -5.24 -18.40 11.23
N SER A 72 -4.87 -19.54 10.64
CA SER A 72 -5.75 -20.71 10.51
C SER A 72 -6.07 -21.40 11.84
N LYS A 73 -5.33 -21.08 12.92
CA LYS A 73 -5.62 -21.54 14.30
C LYS A 73 -6.51 -20.58 15.08
N LEU A 74 -6.73 -19.36 14.59
CA LEU A 74 -7.51 -18.36 15.30
C LEU A 74 -9.00 -18.65 15.17
N THR A 75 -9.71 -18.55 16.28
CA THR A 75 -11.17 -18.50 16.27
C THR A 75 -11.65 -17.18 15.66
N ALA A 76 -12.91 -17.13 15.24
CA ALA A 76 -13.51 -15.92 14.65
C ALA A 76 -13.39 -14.68 15.58
N GLY A 77 -13.43 -14.87 16.90
CA GLY A 77 -13.25 -13.79 17.88
C GLY A 77 -11.82 -13.24 17.91
N GLU A 78 -10.83 -14.12 17.83
CA GLU A 78 -9.40 -13.73 17.85
C GLU A 78 -8.97 -13.10 16.53
N LEU A 79 -9.51 -13.57 15.40
CA LEU A 79 -9.37 -12.92 14.10
C LEU A 79 -9.87 -11.47 14.12
N SER A 80 -11.05 -11.25 14.69
CA SER A 80 -11.65 -9.91 14.82
C SER A 80 -10.77 -8.97 15.68
N ALA A 81 -10.32 -9.45 16.85
CA ALA A 81 -9.44 -8.67 17.72
C ALA A 81 -8.08 -8.34 17.08
N ARG A 82 -7.53 -9.26 16.28
CA ARG A 82 -6.26 -9.06 15.56
C ARG A 82 -6.41 -8.05 14.42
N GLN A 83 -7.51 -8.11 13.68
CA GLN A 83 -7.85 -7.12 12.64
C GLN A 83 -8.02 -5.72 13.22
N ASP A 84 -8.69 -5.60 14.38
CA ASP A 84 -8.82 -4.33 15.09
C ASP A 84 -7.47 -3.76 15.53
N GLY A 85 -6.58 -4.62 16.04
CA GLY A 85 -5.21 -4.24 16.40
C GLY A 85 -4.41 -3.72 15.21
N GLN A 86 -4.47 -4.42 14.07
CA GLN A 86 -3.82 -4.00 12.83
C GLN A 86 -4.41 -2.71 12.26
N ALA A 87 -5.73 -2.53 12.30
CA ALA A 87 -6.40 -1.32 11.87
C ALA A 87 -6.00 -0.11 12.72
N ARG A 88 -5.91 -0.29 14.06
CA ARG A 88 -5.42 0.75 14.99
C ARG A 88 -3.96 1.09 14.75
N PHE A 89 -3.10 0.10 14.52
CA PHE A 89 -1.69 0.31 14.19
C PHE A 89 -1.52 1.06 12.86
N ALA A 90 -2.24 0.65 11.82
CA ALA A 90 -2.25 1.32 10.53
C ALA A 90 -2.84 2.74 10.60
N ALA A 91 -3.80 2.99 11.48
CA ALA A 91 -4.31 4.34 11.75
C ALA A 91 -3.24 5.20 12.45
N ARG A 92 -2.49 4.64 13.41
CA ARG A 92 -1.41 5.33 14.11
C ARG A 92 -0.26 5.73 13.16
N LEU A 93 0.10 4.85 12.22
CA LEU A 93 1.05 5.16 11.14
C LEU A 93 0.56 6.29 10.19
N ARG A 94 -0.75 6.49 10.04
CA ARG A 94 -1.33 7.56 9.21
C ARG A 94 -1.39 8.91 9.92
N VAL A 95 -1.37 8.92 11.24
CA VAL A 95 -1.41 10.14 12.08
C VAL A 95 -0.01 10.74 12.30
N GLY A 96 1.04 9.94 12.11
CA GLY A 96 2.42 10.40 12.00
C GLY A 96 3.28 10.02 13.20
N ASP A 97 4.33 9.22 12.96
CA ASP A 97 5.67 9.56 13.43
C ASP A 97 6.72 8.72 12.69
N GLY A 98 7.69 9.40 12.09
CA GLY A 98 8.93 8.79 11.65
C GLY A 98 9.84 8.71 12.85
N ALA A 99 9.83 7.58 13.56
CA ALA A 99 10.88 7.22 14.50
C ALA A 99 11.36 5.82 14.13
N LEU A 100 12.43 5.79 13.34
CA LEU A 100 13.39 4.71 13.37
C LEU A 100 14.11 4.82 14.72
N GLU A 101 13.72 4.01 15.70
CA GLU A 101 14.59 3.58 16.80
C GLU A 101 14.87 2.09 16.50
N SER A 102 16.07 1.61 16.13
CA SER A 102 17.43 1.78 16.70
C SER A 102 17.51 1.40 18.18
N GLY A 103 18.06 0.21 18.45
CA GLY A 103 18.46 -0.31 19.77
C GLY A 103 17.39 -1.22 20.39
N ALA A 104 17.66 -2.47 20.79
CA ALA A 104 18.91 -3.15 21.11
C ALA A 104 18.78 -4.67 20.87
#